data_AF-G5LSU8-F1
#
_entry.id   AF-G5LSU8-F1
#
_cell.length_a   1.000
_cell.length_b   1.000
_cell.length_c   1.000
_cell.angle_alpha   90.00
_cell.angle_beta   90.00
_cell.angle_gamma   90.00
#
_symmetry.space_group_name_H-M   'P 1'
#
loop_
_entity.id
_entity.type
_entity.pdbx_description
1 polymer ?
#
loop_
_entity_poly.entity_id
_entity_poly.type
_entity_poly.pdbx_seq_one_letter_code
_entity_poly.pdbx_strand_id
1 'polypeptide(L)'
;MRLARSFLSAAKPAVTISREGIRFCNGKFAAWTNIAENTWHSQSINFIPAAAGIKIVLHEGKPIHFATTVIALSSDRYLEMCDLYSSQAIG
;
A
#
# COMPACT_ATOMS: atom_id res chain seq x y z
N MET A 1 18.74 25.17 30.17
CA MET A 1 17.49 24.99 29.39
C MET A 1 17.53 23.65 28.68
N ARG A 2 16.52 22.79 28.89
CA ARG A 2 16.36 21.51 28.17
C ARG A 2 15.98 21.79 26.72
N LEU A 3 16.86 21.46 25.77
CA LEU A 3 16.50 21.35 24.36
C LEU A 3 15.60 20.11 24.21
N ALA A 4 14.28 20.33 24.24
CA ALA A 4 13.33 19.32 23.86
C ALA A 4 13.59 18.92 22.40
N ARG A 5 13.93 17.65 22.18
CA ARG A 5 13.96 17.02 20.86
C ARG A 5 12.53 16.94 20.33
N SER A 6 12.07 18.01 19.70
CA SER A 6 10.77 18.07 19.04
C SER A 6 10.95 17.87 17.53
N PHE A 7 11.47 16.72 17.08
CA PHE A 7 11.62 16.42 15.64
C PHE A 7 11.42 14.94 15.30
N LEU A 8 10.45 14.27 15.92
CA LEU A 8 9.93 13.01 15.37
C LEU A 8 8.40 13.14 15.28
N SER A 9 7.95 14.02 14.39
CA SER A 9 6.66 13.78 13.73
C SER A 9 6.82 12.42 13.05
N ALA A 10 6.19 11.39 13.59
CA ALA A 10 6.25 10.04 13.05
C ALA A 10 5.91 10.12 11.55
N ALA A 11 6.87 9.80 10.69
CA ALA A 11 6.64 9.80 9.25
C ALA A 11 5.41 8.93 8.98
N LYS A 12 4.33 9.53 8.45
CA LYS A 12 3.09 8.80 8.18
C LYS A 12 3.43 7.66 7.22
N PRO A 13 3.12 6.40 7.57
CA PRO A 13 3.46 5.28 6.70
C PRO A 13 2.79 5.46 5.34
N ALA A 14 3.52 5.17 4.26
CA ALA A 14 3.01 5.25 2.90
C ALA A 14 1.80 4.33 2.68
N VAL A 15 1.83 3.16 3.33
CA VAL A 15 0.76 2.17 3.35
C VAL A 15 0.66 1.57 4.76
N THR A 16 -0.56 1.43 5.26
CA THR A 16 -0.90 0.67 6.46
C THR A 16 -1.75 -0.51 6.04
N ILE A 17 -1.30 -1.72 6.37
CA ILE A 17 -2.05 -2.97 6.16
C ILE A 17 -2.60 -3.40 7.52
N SER A 18 -3.91 -3.53 7.65
CA SER A 18 -4.59 -3.90 8.89
C SER A 18 -5.62 -4.99 8.65
N ARG A 19 -6.33 -5.42 9.69
CA ARG A 19 -7.44 -6.37 9.56
C ARG A 19 -8.63 -5.84 8.77
N GLU A 20 -8.80 -4.52 8.68
CA GLU A 20 -9.92 -3.93 7.95
C GLU A 20 -9.61 -3.81 6.46
N GLY A 21 -8.34 -3.62 6.10
CA GLY A 21 -7.94 -3.37 4.73
C GLY A 21 -6.59 -2.67 4.59
N ILE A 22 -6.40 -2.06 3.43
CA ILE A 22 -5.20 -1.31 3.06
C ILE A 22 -5.51 0.18 3.08
N ARG A 23 -4.78 0.96 3.88
CA ARG A 23 -4.89 2.42 3.93
C ARG A 23 -3.63 3.07 3.39
N PHE A 24 -3.79 3.97 2.43
CA PHE A 24 -2.69 4.70 1.81
C PHE A 24 -2.48 6.06 2.50
N CYS A 25 -1.26 6.59 2.43
CA CYS A 25 -0.93 7.88 3.06
C CYS A 25 -1.76 9.05 2.50
N ASN A 26 -2.23 8.94 1.25
CA ASN A 26 -3.13 9.88 0.58
C ASN A 26 -4.59 9.81 1.06
N GLY A 27 -4.90 8.97 2.06
CA GLY A 27 -6.22 8.84 2.66
C GLY A 27 -7.14 7.83 1.97
N LYS A 28 -6.74 7.24 0.84
CA LYS A 28 -7.51 6.18 0.20
C LYS A 28 -7.50 4.91 1.05
N PHE A 29 -8.61 4.19 1.06
CA PHE A 29 -8.79 2.97 1.82
C PHE A 29 -9.45 1.89 0.94
N ALA A 30 -8.93 0.68 1.01
CA ALA A 30 -9.46 -0.50 0.34
C ALA A 30 -9.77 -1.55 1.41
N ALA A 31 -11.04 -1.78 1.70
CA ALA A 31 -11.47 -2.83 2.62
C ALA A 31 -11.24 -4.21 1.99
N TRP A 32 -10.77 -5.21 2.75
CA TRP A 32 -10.52 -6.55 2.19
C TRP A 32 -11.73 -7.15 1.49
N THR A 33 -12.91 -6.97 2.08
CA THR A 33 -14.20 -7.45 1.53
C THR A 33 -14.63 -6.74 0.25
N ASN A 34 -14.04 -5.59 -0.08
CA ASN A 34 -14.34 -4.81 -1.29
C ASN A 34 -13.19 -4.86 -2.30
N ILE A 35 -12.10 -5.60 -2.04
CA ILE A 35 -10.99 -5.75 -2.99
C ILE A 35 -11.31 -6.90 -3.93
N ALA A 36 -11.47 -6.60 -5.21
CA ALA A 36 -11.61 -7.58 -6.27
C ALA A 36 -10.26 -8.07 -6.79
N GLU A 37 -9.28 -7.17 -6.89
CA GLU A 37 -7.92 -7.47 -7.37
C GLU A 37 -6.91 -6.54 -6.70
N ASN A 38 -5.76 -7.06 -6.29
CA ASN A 38 -4.63 -6.28 -5.79
C ASN A 38 -3.34 -6.66 -6.53
N THR A 39 -2.87 -5.76 -7.38
CA THR A 39 -1.77 -6.06 -8.30
C THR A 39 -0.66 -5.03 -8.21
N TRP A 40 0.55 -5.52 -7.93
CA TRP A 40 1.78 -4.74 -8.10
C TRP A 40 2.18 -4.77 -9.57
N HIS A 41 2.33 -3.60 -10.18
CA HIS A 41 2.75 -3.46 -11.57
C HIS A 41 4.07 -2.70 -11.64
N SER A 42 4.98 -3.23 -12.44
CA SER A 42 6.27 -2.61 -12.75
C SER A 42 6.31 -2.30 -14.24
N GLN A 43 6.56 -1.05 -14.59
CA GLN A 43 6.79 -0.60 -15.96
C GLN A 43 8.30 -0.50 -16.20
N SER A 44 8.74 -1.06 -17.32
CA SER A 44 10.11 -0.88 -17.82
C SER A 44 10.08 -0.32 -19.24
N ILE A 45 11.05 0.54 -19.56
CA ILE A 45 11.29 1.06 -20.91
C ILE A 45 12.68 0.56 -21.31
N ASN A 46 12.76 -0.23 -22.39
CA ASN A 46 14.03 -0.83 -22.84
C ASN A 46 14.82 -1.51 -21.69
N PHE A 47 14.15 -2.31 -20.88
CA PHE A 47 14.70 -3.01 -19.70
C PHE A 47 15.16 -2.12 -18.53
N ILE A 48 14.95 -0.80 -18.62
CA ILE A 48 15.21 0.15 -17.54
C ILE A 48 13.92 0.29 -16.72
N PRO A 49 13.92 0.02 -15.40
CA PRO A 49 12.76 0.26 -14.54
C PRO A 49 12.35 1.73 -14.59
N ALA A 50 11.13 2.01 -15.05
CA ALA A 50 10.63 3.37 -15.26
C ALA A 50 9.67 3.80 -14.15
N ALA A 51 8.77 2.92 -13.74
CA ALA A 51 7.82 3.18 -12.65
C ALA A 51 7.33 1.87 -12.04
N ALA A 52 6.96 1.91 -10.77
CA ALA A 52 6.23 0.83 -10.13
C ALA A 52 5.04 1.39 -9.35
N GLY A 53 3.96 0.61 -9.30
CA GLY A 53 2.68 1.03 -8.75
C GLY A 53 1.88 -0.15 -8.21
N ILE A 54 0.94 0.17 -7.32
CA ILE A 54 -0.09 -0.74 -6.82
C ILE A 54 -1.42 -0.32 -7.45
N LYS A 55 -2.15 -1.30 -8.00
CA LYS A 55 -3.49 -1.11 -8.54
C LYS A 55 -4.40 -2.02 -7.73
N ILE A 56 -5.34 -1.40 -7.03
CA ILE A 56 -6.42 -2.12 -6.36
C ILE A 56 -7.69 -1.87 -7.13
N VAL A 57 -8.27 -2.95 -7.66
CA VAL A 57 -9.61 -2.95 -8.23
C VAL A 57 -10.58 -3.27 -7.09
N LEU A 58 -11.62 -2.46 -6.95
CA LEU A 58 -12.65 -2.65 -5.95
C LEU A 58 -13.89 -3.26 -6.62
N HIS A 59 -14.67 -4.06 -5.88
CA HIS A 59 -15.98 -4.52 -6.35
C HIS A 59 -16.91 -3.32 -6.57
N GLU A 60 -16.88 -2.36 -5.65
CA GLU A 60 -17.60 -1.11 -5.74
C GLU A 60 -16.67 0.10 -5.59
N GLY A 61 -16.83 1.08 -6.49
CA GLY A 61 -16.10 2.35 -6.46
C GLY A 61 -14.97 2.46 -7.50
N LYS A 62 -14.17 3.52 -7.38
CA LYS A 62 -13.06 3.79 -8.32
C LYS A 62 -11.81 3.00 -7.93
N PRO A 63 -11.08 2.42 -8.89
CA PRO A 63 -9.83 1.73 -8.61
C PRO A 63 -8.81 2.67 -7.97
N ILE A 64 -8.01 2.12 -7.06
CA ILE A 64 -6.96 2.85 -6.37
C ILE A 64 -5.63 2.58 -7.07
N HIS A 65 -5.04 3.63 -7.62
CA HIS A 65 -3.67 3.63 -8.12
C HIS A 65 -2.75 4.37 -7.15
N PHE A 66 -1.63 3.75 -6.82
CA PHE A 66 -0.66 4.30 -5.88
C PHE A 66 0.78 4.01 -6.34
N ALA A 67 1.61 5.05 -6.43
CA ALA A 67 3.01 4.89 -6.82
C ALA A 67 3.81 4.24 -5.67
N THR A 68 4.64 3.26 -5.98
CA THR A 68 5.40 2.51 -4.96
C THR A 68 6.76 3.14 -4.66
N THR A 69 7.12 4.25 -5.31
CA THR A 69 8.34 5.03 -5.02
C THR A 69 8.44 5.51 -3.57
N VAL A 70 7.32 5.53 -2.85
CA VAL A 70 7.22 5.89 -1.42
C VAL A 70 7.20 4.68 -0.49
N ILE A 71 7.28 3.47 -1.03
CA ILE A 71 7.23 2.20 -0.30
C ILE A 71 8.64 1.59 -0.29
N ALA A 72 9.28 1.57 0.89
CA ALA A 72 10.60 0.96 1.09
C ALA A 72 10.50 -0.56 1.33
N LEU A 73 9.84 -1.27 0.42
CA LEU A 73 9.45 -2.68 0.57
C LEU A 73 9.36 -3.34 -0.81
N SER A 74 9.75 -4.61 -0.94
CA SER A 74 9.64 -5.36 -2.19
C SER A 74 8.18 -5.71 -2.52
N SER A 75 7.89 -5.91 -3.81
CA SER A 75 6.57 -6.33 -4.30
C SER A 75 6.09 -7.61 -3.61
N ASP A 76 6.97 -8.60 -3.49
CA ASP A 76 6.61 -9.92 -2.97
C ASP A 76 6.21 -9.83 -1.50
N ARG A 77 6.99 -9.06 -0.73
CA ARG A 77 6.70 -8.86 0.69
C ARG A 77 5.45 -8.01 0.90
N TYR A 78 5.13 -7.10 -0.01
CA TYR A 78 3.87 -6.34 0.02
C TYR A 78 2.68 -7.28 -0.18
N LEU A 79 2.73 -8.12 -1.21
CA LEU A 79 1.67 -9.06 -1.55
C LEU A 79 1.49 -10.11 -0.46
N GLU A 80 2.58 -10.67 0.06
CA GLU A 80 2.56 -11.62 1.19
C GLU A 80 1.85 -11.03 2.41
N MET A 81 2.15 -9.76 2.77
CA MET A 81 1.44 -9.11 3.86
C MET A 81 -0.05 -8.87 3.53
N CYS A 82 -0.39 -8.57 2.28
CA CYS A 82 -1.79 -8.44 1.91
C CYS A 82 -2.54 -9.78 2.05
N ASP A 83 -1.93 -10.88 1.60
CA ASP A 83 -2.53 -12.21 1.67
C ASP A 83 -2.74 -12.67 3.13
N LEU A 84 -1.74 -12.42 4.00
CA LEU A 84 -1.83 -12.77 5.42
C LEU A 84 -2.97 -12.06 6.15
N TYR A 85 -3.25 -10.80 5.80
CA TYR A 85 -4.30 -10.01 6.44
C TYR A 85 -5.67 -10.18 5.79
N SER A 86 -5.73 -10.40 4.48
CA SER A 86 -6.98 -10.67 3.77
C SER A 86 -7.57 -12.02 4.16
N SER A 87 -6.74 -13.06 4.35
CA SER A 87 -7.20 -14.37 4.79
C SER A 87 -7.82 -14.34 6.19
N GLN A 88 -7.31 -13.47 7.07
CA GLN A 88 -7.86 -13.27 8.42
C GLN A 88 -9.17 -12.46 8.44
N ALA A 89 -9.46 -11.71 7.38
CA ALA A 89 -10.67 -10.89 7.29
C ALA A 89 -11.87 -11.65 6.70
N ILE A 90 -11.61 -12.75 5.98
CA ILE A 90 -12.61 -13.59 5.32
C ILE A 90 -12.89 -14.88 6.10
N GLY A 91 -12.00 -15.28 7.01
CA GLY A 91 -12.19 -16.41 7.94
C GLY A 91 -12.98 -16.03 9.19
#